data_AF-T0LZJ0-F1
#
_entry.id   AF-T0LZJ0-F1
#
_cell.length_a   1.000
_cell.length_b   1.000
_cell.length_c   1.000
_cell.angle_alpha   90.00
_cell.angle_beta   90.00
_cell.angle_gamma   90.00
#
_symmetry.space_group_name_H-M   'P 1'
#
loop_
_entity.id
_entity.type
_entity.pdbx_description
1 polymer ?
#
loop_
_entity_poly.entity_id
_entity_poly.type
_entity_poly.pdbx_seq_one_letter_code
_entity_poly.pdbx_strand_id
1 'polypeptide(L)'
;MEPHCLSRWFRDLYSVEDAEDEVLYLKIYDRISPEYVNETLNAADYSSFFKKFEAGAHNAIPMFIRGEWLNFTATNDPVFFLHHAQVDRLWWLWQNNDPKGRLKEYFGPSENFLGEHHENMESHSKDVLPMGGLVSDGKVEDYLSTSGGQLCYAYD
;
A
#
# COMPACT_ATOMS: atom_id res chain seq x y z
N MET A 1 11.43 18.40 -11.77
CA MET A 1 10.40 17.57 -12.41
C MET A 1 10.10 18.24 -13.74
N GLU A 2 10.36 17.55 -14.86
CA GLU A 2 10.21 18.14 -16.19
C GLU A 2 8.78 17.93 -16.71
N PRO A 3 8.11 18.92 -17.33
CA PRO A 3 6.79 18.72 -17.91
C PRO A 3 6.79 17.64 -18.99
N HIS A 4 5.90 16.65 -18.87
CA HIS A 4 5.73 15.57 -19.82
C HIS A 4 4.29 15.02 -19.75
N CYS A 5 3.90 14.22 -20.75
CA CYS A 5 2.61 13.54 -20.75
C CYS A 5 2.62 12.36 -19.78
N LEU A 6 1.50 12.12 -19.08
CA LEU A 6 1.31 10.89 -18.31
C LEU A 6 1.49 9.66 -19.23
N SER A 7 2.27 8.69 -18.78
CA SER A 7 2.53 7.45 -19.51
C SER A 7 1.98 6.23 -18.78
N ARG A 8 1.37 5.31 -19.53
CA ARG A 8 0.89 4.01 -19.06
C ARG A 8 1.21 2.96 -20.11
N TRP A 9 1.47 1.74 -19.67
CA TRP A 9 1.66 0.58 -20.54
C TRP A 9 1.00 -0.63 -19.88
N PHE A 10 -0.30 -0.77 -20.11
CA PHE A 10 -1.07 -1.83 -19.45
C PHE A 10 -0.54 -3.20 -19.87
N ARG A 11 -0.11 -3.98 -18.87
CA ARG A 11 0.28 -5.37 -19.03
C ARG A 11 -0.93 -6.26 -18.73
N ASP A 12 -1.26 -7.12 -19.66
CA ASP A 12 -2.26 -8.17 -19.55
C ASP A 12 -1.78 -9.49 -20.21
N LEU A 13 -2.60 -10.53 -20.19
CA LEU A 13 -2.32 -11.82 -20.82
C LEU A 13 -2.05 -11.73 -22.34
N TYR A 14 -2.54 -10.68 -23.01
CA TYR A 14 -2.36 -10.46 -24.44
C TYR A 14 -1.10 -9.66 -24.77
N SER A 15 -0.49 -9.03 -23.77
CA SER A 15 0.75 -8.26 -23.88
C SER A 15 2.03 -9.06 -23.63
N VAL A 16 1.90 -10.37 -23.37
CA VAL A 16 3.03 -11.27 -23.10
C VAL A 16 3.87 -11.47 -24.36
N GLU A 17 5.16 -11.12 -24.31
CA GLU A 17 6.05 -11.16 -25.48
C GLU A 17 6.76 -12.50 -25.66
N ASP A 18 7.13 -13.15 -24.55
CA ASP A 18 7.85 -14.42 -24.54
C ASP A 18 7.56 -15.25 -23.27
N ALA A 19 8.16 -16.43 -23.17
CA ALA A 19 7.95 -17.35 -22.05
C ALA A 19 8.48 -16.80 -20.70
N GLU A 20 9.52 -15.97 -20.71
CA GLU A 20 10.03 -15.36 -19.47
C GLU A 20 9.05 -14.29 -18.98
N ASP A 21 8.50 -13.51 -19.91
CA ASP A 21 7.49 -12.49 -19.64
C ASP A 21 6.16 -13.12 -19.14
N GLU A 22 5.79 -14.28 -19.67
CA GLU A 22 4.64 -15.07 -19.20
C GLU A 22 4.84 -15.51 -17.75
N VAL A 23 6.01 -16.06 -17.43
CA VAL A 23 6.35 -16.49 -16.06
C VAL A 23 6.33 -15.31 -15.10
N LEU A 24 6.84 -14.15 -15.52
CA LEU A 24 6.78 -12.93 -14.71
C LEU A 24 5.33 -12.48 -14.50
N TYR A 25 4.51 -12.45 -15.57
CA TYR A 25 3.10 -12.11 -15.49
C TYR A 25 2.36 -13.01 -14.49
N LEU A 26 2.51 -14.33 -14.59
CA LEU A 26 1.85 -15.28 -13.70
C LEU A 26 2.28 -15.10 -12.25
N LYS A 27 3.56 -14.81 -11.99
CA LYS A 27 4.06 -14.53 -10.64
C LYS A 27 3.46 -13.25 -10.05
N ILE A 28 3.28 -12.20 -10.85
CA ILE A 28 2.68 -10.95 -10.37
C ILE A 28 1.16 -11.15 -10.19
N TYR A 29 0.51 -11.88 -11.09
CA TYR A 29 -0.92 -12.20 -11.00
C TYR A 29 -1.25 -13.01 -9.75
N ASP A 30 -0.42 -14.00 -9.39
CA ASP A 30 -0.56 -14.78 -8.17
C ASP A 30 -0.64 -13.90 -6.91
N ARG A 31 0.12 -12.79 -6.88
CA ARG A 31 0.16 -11.83 -5.78
C ARG A 31 -1.11 -11.00 -5.60
N ILE A 32 -1.99 -10.98 -6.59
CA ILE A 32 -3.29 -10.31 -6.54
C ILE A 32 -4.46 -11.28 -6.69
N SER A 33 -4.19 -12.59 -6.64
CA SER A 33 -5.21 -13.63 -6.68
C SER A 33 -6.14 -13.53 -5.46
N PRO A 34 -7.41 -13.95 -5.58
CA PRO A 34 -8.32 -14.04 -4.44
C PRO A 34 -7.73 -14.83 -3.27
N GLU A 35 -6.99 -15.91 -3.56
CA GLU A 35 -6.31 -16.75 -2.59
C GLU A 35 -5.25 -15.95 -1.82
N TYR A 36 -4.36 -15.23 -2.52
CA TYR A 36 -3.32 -14.43 -1.88
C TYR A 36 -3.89 -13.26 -1.06
N VAL A 37 -4.95 -12.62 -1.56
CA VAL A 37 -5.67 -11.56 -0.82
C VAL A 37 -6.29 -12.15 0.45
N ASN A 38 -6.93 -13.31 0.37
CA ASN A 38 -7.52 -13.97 1.53
C ASN A 38 -6.44 -14.38 2.56
N GLU A 39 -5.31 -14.92 2.11
CA GLU A 39 -4.17 -15.21 3.00
C GLU A 39 -3.65 -13.95 3.69
N THR A 40 -3.60 -12.83 2.97
CA THR A 40 -3.17 -11.53 3.52
C THR A 40 -4.13 -11.07 4.61
N LEU A 41 -5.45 -11.09 4.36
CA LEU A 41 -6.46 -10.66 5.33
C LEU A 41 -6.54 -11.57 6.57
N ASN A 42 -6.15 -12.84 6.43
CA ASN A 42 -6.08 -13.81 7.53
C ASN A 42 -4.72 -13.84 8.25
N ALA A 43 -3.77 -12.97 7.88
CA ALA A 43 -2.49 -12.88 8.58
C ALA A 43 -2.72 -12.59 10.08
N ALA A 44 -1.97 -13.30 10.93
CA ALA A 44 -2.18 -13.33 12.38
C ALA A 44 -1.81 -12.00 13.07
N ASP A 45 -0.80 -11.32 12.55
CA ASP A 45 -0.20 -10.12 13.12
C ASP A 45 0.13 -9.10 12.03
N TYR A 46 0.36 -7.85 12.43
CA TYR A 46 0.69 -6.75 11.54
C TYR A 46 1.94 -6.98 10.68
N SER A 47 3.00 -7.61 11.21
CA SER A 47 4.23 -7.83 10.43
C SER A 47 3.99 -8.77 9.26
N SER A 48 3.24 -9.85 9.51
CA SER A 48 2.85 -10.84 8.51
C SER A 48 1.87 -10.25 7.50
N PHE A 49 0.89 -9.45 7.97
CA PHE A 49 -0.05 -8.72 7.13
C PHE A 49 0.70 -7.76 6.21
N PHE A 50 1.46 -6.82 6.78
CA PHE A 50 2.19 -5.77 6.07
C PHE A 50 3.10 -6.35 4.98
N LYS A 51 3.89 -7.40 5.27
CA LYS A 51 4.77 -8.01 4.27
C LYS A 51 4.01 -8.59 3.07
N LYS A 52 2.91 -9.30 3.31
CA LYS A 52 2.08 -9.87 2.23
C LYS A 52 1.35 -8.77 1.46
N PHE A 53 0.76 -7.84 2.20
CA PHE A 53 0.02 -6.69 1.69
C PHE A 53 0.87 -5.82 0.76
N GLU A 54 2.06 -5.43 1.23
CA GLU A 54 3.03 -4.65 0.47
C GLU A 54 3.46 -5.40 -0.79
N ALA A 55 3.85 -6.67 -0.68
CA ALA A 55 4.31 -7.44 -1.83
C ALA A 55 3.20 -7.79 -2.84
N GLY A 56 1.94 -7.78 -2.40
CA GLY A 56 0.77 -8.06 -3.22
C GLY A 56 0.03 -6.79 -3.62
N ALA A 57 -1.07 -6.51 -2.93
CA ALA A 57 -2.01 -5.46 -3.30
C ALA A 57 -1.36 -4.09 -3.52
N HIS A 58 -0.25 -3.76 -2.84
CA HIS A 58 0.45 -2.49 -3.06
C HIS A 58 1.45 -2.54 -4.24
N ASN A 59 2.44 -3.44 -4.22
CA ASN A 59 3.56 -3.44 -5.19
C ASN A 59 3.29 -4.22 -6.49
N ALA A 60 2.27 -5.07 -6.56
CA ALA A 60 1.97 -5.80 -7.79
C ALA A 60 1.24 -4.92 -8.84
N ILE A 61 0.33 -4.05 -8.42
CA ILE A 61 -0.48 -3.20 -9.32
C ILE A 61 0.36 -2.25 -10.20
N PRO A 62 1.40 -1.56 -9.68
CA PRO A 62 2.31 -0.78 -10.51
C PRO A 62 2.89 -1.55 -11.71
N MET A 63 3.11 -2.87 -11.57
CA MET A 63 3.62 -3.72 -12.64
C MET A 63 2.60 -4.02 -13.75
N PHE A 64 1.31 -3.84 -13.48
CA PHE A 64 0.23 -3.93 -14.47
C PHE A 64 0.00 -2.60 -15.19
N ILE A 65 0.07 -1.46 -14.50
CA ILE A 65 -0.22 -0.14 -15.10
C ILE A 65 1.01 0.42 -15.83
N ARG A 66 2.20 0.22 -15.24
CA ARG A 66 3.52 0.63 -15.76
C ARG A 66 3.59 2.12 -16.13
N GLY A 67 4.58 2.49 -16.93
CA GLY A 67 4.86 3.89 -17.27
C GLY A 67 5.23 4.66 -16.02
N GLU A 68 4.49 5.74 -15.74
CA GLU A 68 4.76 6.62 -14.60
C GLU A 68 4.60 5.91 -13.24
N TRP A 69 3.85 4.81 -13.19
CA TRP A 69 3.66 4.01 -11.97
C TRP A 69 4.90 3.28 -11.48
N LEU A 70 5.95 3.16 -12.31
CA LEU A 70 7.21 2.55 -11.91
C LEU A 70 8.17 3.53 -11.22
N ASN A 71 7.75 4.80 -11.08
CA ASN A 71 8.54 5.88 -10.50
C ASN A 71 7.89 6.42 -9.22
N PHE A 72 8.64 7.20 -8.43
CA PHE A 72 8.10 7.94 -7.27
C PHE A 72 7.06 9.01 -7.62
N THR A 73 6.84 9.25 -8.92
CA THR A 73 5.84 10.17 -9.46
C THR A 73 4.50 9.50 -9.78
N ALA A 74 4.29 8.24 -9.38
CA ALA A 74 3.04 7.50 -9.58
C ALA A 74 1.79 8.27 -9.10
N THR A 75 1.93 9.10 -8.05
CA THR A 75 0.87 9.97 -7.51
C THR A 75 0.34 11.01 -8.50
N ASN A 76 1.07 11.30 -9.58
CA ASN A 76 0.61 12.18 -10.65
C ASN A 76 -0.45 11.52 -11.55
N ASP A 77 -0.60 10.20 -11.49
CA ASP A 77 -1.67 9.48 -12.18
C ASP A 77 -2.95 9.46 -11.33
N PRO A 78 -4.11 9.96 -11.80
CA PRO A 78 -5.36 9.94 -11.03
C PRO A 78 -5.81 8.55 -10.56
N VAL A 79 -5.43 7.47 -11.26
CA VAL A 79 -5.78 6.09 -10.86
C VAL A 79 -5.03 5.67 -9.58
N PHE A 80 -3.95 6.36 -9.21
CA PHE A 80 -3.22 6.16 -7.96
C PHE A 80 -4.14 6.23 -6.75
N PHE A 81 -5.07 7.19 -6.73
CA PHE A 81 -6.00 7.37 -5.62
C PHE A 81 -7.02 6.24 -5.52
N LEU A 82 -7.46 5.67 -6.66
CA LEU A 82 -8.34 4.49 -6.65
C LEU A 82 -7.61 3.24 -6.14
N HIS A 83 -6.35 3.07 -6.55
CA HIS A 83 -5.48 2.02 -6.03
C HIS A 83 -5.27 2.16 -4.52
N HIS A 84 -4.91 3.36 -4.04
CA HIS A 84 -4.69 3.59 -2.61
C HIS A 84 -5.98 3.52 -1.78
N ALA A 85 -7.15 3.79 -2.36
CA ALA A 85 -8.44 3.50 -1.71
C ALA A 85 -8.65 1.99 -1.50
N GLN A 86 -8.25 1.15 -2.47
CA GLN A 86 -8.32 -0.31 -2.31
C GLN A 86 -7.28 -0.84 -1.32
N VAL A 87 -6.06 -0.27 -1.32
CA VAL A 87 -5.02 -0.51 -0.31
C VAL A 87 -5.57 -0.21 1.09
N ASP A 88 -6.14 0.98 1.29
CA ASP A 88 -6.75 1.37 2.56
C ASP A 88 -7.93 0.46 2.93
N ARG A 89 -8.80 0.09 1.97
CA ARG A 89 -9.91 -0.86 2.20
C ARG A 89 -9.43 -2.22 2.71
N LEU A 90 -8.34 -2.76 2.17
CA LEU A 90 -7.79 -4.05 2.62
C LEU A 90 -7.18 -3.94 4.03
N TRP A 91 -6.53 -2.82 4.36
CA TRP A 91 -6.06 -2.55 5.72
C TRP A 91 -7.23 -2.44 6.70
N TRP A 92 -8.28 -1.69 6.33
CA TRP A 92 -9.53 -1.57 7.09
C TRP A 92 -10.21 -2.93 7.31
N LEU A 93 -10.31 -3.78 6.27
CA LEU A 93 -10.84 -5.14 6.39
C LEU A 93 -10.02 -5.99 7.37
N TRP A 94 -8.69 -5.93 7.28
CA TRP A 94 -7.82 -6.65 8.20
C TRP A 94 -8.02 -6.14 9.64
N GLN A 95 -8.04 -4.83 9.87
CA GLN A 95 -8.31 -4.27 11.20
C GLN A 95 -9.68 -4.70 11.76
N ASN A 96 -10.71 -4.78 10.91
CA ASN A 96 -12.06 -5.15 11.34
C ASN A 96 -12.24 -6.60 11.77
N ASN A 97 -11.31 -7.50 11.44
CA ASN A 97 -11.34 -8.87 11.94
C ASN A 97 -11.03 -8.98 13.44
N ASP A 98 -10.28 -8.03 14.01
CA ASP A 98 -10.12 -7.85 15.46
C ASP A 98 -9.79 -6.37 15.78
N PRO A 99 -10.80 -5.48 15.83
CA PRO A 99 -10.56 -4.05 16.01
C PRO A 99 -9.85 -3.71 17.33
N LYS A 100 -10.02 -4.52 18.38
CA LYS A 100 -9.47 -4.23 19.71
C LYS A 100 -7.96 -4.45 19.78
N GLY A 101 -7.47 -5.46 19.05
CA GLY A 101 -6.05 -5.74 18.87
C GLY A 101 -5.45 -4.90 17.75
N ARG A 102 -5.99 -5.06 16.54
CA ARG A 102 -5.37 -4.61 15.29
C ARG A 102 -5.31 -3.10 15.10
N LEU A 103 -6.21 -2.32 15.69
CA LEU A 103 -6.12 -0.85 15.67
C LEU A 103 -4.92 -0.31 16.47
N LYS A 104 -4.31 -1.14 17.32
CA LYS A 104 -3.10 -0.79 18.10
C LYS A 104 -1.83 -1.31 17.44
N GLU A 105 -1.97 -2.08 16.36
CA GLU A 105 -0.83 -2.66 15.67
C GLU A 105 -0.32 -1.70 14.60
N TYR A 106 0.76 -0.99 14.94
CA TYR A 106 1.49 -0.10 14.06
C TYR A 106 2.96 -0.16 14.49
N PHE A 107 3.78 -0.84 13.70
CA PHE A 107 5.18 -1.09 14.02
C PHE A 107 6.03 -1.06 12.75
N GLY A 108 7.28 -0.67 12.88
CA GLY A 108 8.20 -0.54 11.76
C GLY A 108 9.25 0.51 12.06
N PRO A 109 10.16 0.78 11.13
CA PRO A 109 11.05 1.90 11.26
C PRO A 109 10.27 3.21 11.11
N SER A 110 10.53 4.22 11.94
CA SER A 110 9.99 5.59 11.76
C SER A 110 10.71 6.37 10.66
N GLU A 111 11.81 5.81 10.12
CA GLU A 111 12.54 6.34 8.97
C GLU A 111 12.59 5.33 7.82
N ASN A 112 12.96 5.83 6.63
CA ASN A 112 12.91 5.08 5.37
C ASN A 112 13.63 3.72 5.44
N PHE A 113 12.96 2.68 4.95
CA PHE A 113 13.54 1.34 4.74
C PHE A 113 14.75 1.31 3.78
N LEU A 114 14.97 2.38 3.01
CA LEU A 114 16.04 2.53 2.02
C LEU A 114 17.19 3.44 2.49
N GLY A 115 17.11 4.04 3.68
CA GLY A 115 18.15 4.90 4.23
C GLY A 115 19.25 4.09 4.95
N GLU A 116 20.51 4.43 4.73
CA GLU A 116 21.69 3.77 5.35
C GLU A 116 21.81 3.99 6.87
N HIS A 117 20.89 4.74 7.49
CA HIS A 117 20.89 5.05 8.91
C HIS A 117 19.89 4.19 9.67
N HIS A 118 20.32 2.98 10.05
CA HIS A 118 19.57 2.08 10.92
C HIS A 118 19.95 2.27 12.39
N GLU A 119 19.80 3.48 12.93
CA GLU A 119 19.77 3.64 14.38
C GLU A 119 18.34 3.39 14.87
N ASN A 120 18.19 2.54 15.90
CA ASN A 120 16.96 2.12 16.57
C ASN A 120 15.82 3.16 16.57
N MET A 121 15.02 3.19 15.52
CA MET A 121 13.95 4.14 15.33
C MET A 121 12.67 3.36 15.11
N GLU A 122 12.06 2.91 16.20
CA GLU A 122 10.74 2.29 16.16
C GLU A 122 9.68 3.37 15.93
N SER A 123 8.73 3.08 15.04
CA SER A 123 7.56 3.91 14.83
C SER A 123 6.60 3.79 16.01
N HIS A 124 6.04 4.90 16.45
CA HIS A 124 5.04 4.98 17.49
C HIS A 124 3.77 5.66 17.00
N SER A 125 2.62 5.26 17.54
CA SER A 125 1.32 5.87 17.20
C SER A 125 1.25 7.38 17.53
N LYS A 126 2.15 7.87 18.39
CA LYS A 126 2.22 9.27 18.79
C LYS A 126 3.16 10.10 17.92
N ASP A 127 3.85 9.48 16.97
CA ASP A 127 4.70 10.17 16.02
C ASP A 127 3.88 11.15 15.19
N VAL A 128 4.49 12.28 14.86
CA VAL A 128 3.88 13.27 13.97
C VAL A 128 3.89 12.72 12.56
N LEU A 129 2.71 12.65 11.94
CA LEU A 129 2.55 12.34 10.53
C LEU A 129 2.56 13.66 9.74
N PRO A 130 3.64 13.98 9.01
CA PRO A 130 3.70 15.21 8.22
C PRO A 130 2.77 15.11 7.01
N MET A 131 1.84 16.07 6.88
CA MET A 131 0.84 16.08 5.81
C MET A 131 1.26 16.93 4.60
N GLY A 132 2.50 17.43 4.62
CA GLY A 132 3.09 18.15 3.48
C GLY A 132 2.38 19.45 3.10
N GLY A 133 1.61 20.03 4.02
CA GLY A 133 0.82 21.25 3.78
C GLY A 133 -0.51 21.03 3.06
N LEU A 134 -0.90 19.79 2.75
CA LEU A 134 -2.23 19.49 2.19
C LEU A 134 -3.33 19.69 3.24
N VAL A 135 -3.04 19.28 4.46
CA VAL A 135 -3.82 19.53 5.68
C VAL A 135 -2.85 19.77 6.85
N SER A 136 -3.37 20.09 8.04
CA SER A 136 -2.54 20.19 9.24
C SER A 136 -1.93 18.84 9.61
N ASP A 137 -0.67 18.84 10.06
CA ASP A 137 -0.03 17.66 10.62
C ASP A 137 -0.84 17.11 11.81
N GLY A 138 -0.91 15.78 11.91
CA GLY A 138 -1.57 15.06 13.00
C GLY A 138 -0.63 14.03 13.60
N LYS A 139 -1.11 13.26 14.57
CA LYS A 139 -0.39 12.06 15.03
C LYS A 139 -0.85 10.84 14.23
N VAL A 140 0.00 9.83 14.12
CA VAL A 140 -0.39 8.57 13.47
C VAL A 140 -1.69 7.99 14.06
N GLU A 141 -1.85 8.03 15.38
CA GLU A 141 -3.04 7.55 16.09
C GLU A 141 -4.35 8.22 15.68
N ASP A 142 -4.28 9.44 15.14
CA ASP A 142 -5.44 10.17 14.65
C ASP A 142 -5.99 9.59 13.32
N TYR A 143 -5.22 8.72 12.65
CA TYR A 143 -5.52 8.15 11.33
C TYR A 143 -5.59 6.62 11.30
N LEU A 144 -5.34 5.93 12.42
CA LEU A 144 -5.36 4.45 12.47
C LEU A 144 -6.78 3.86 12.37
N SER A 145 -7.83 4.66 12.59
CA SER A 145 -9.23 4.22 12.53
C SER A 145 -10.04 5.10 11.59
N THR A 146 -10.75 4.50 10.64
CA THR A 146 -11.60 5.24 9.69
C THR A 146 -12.83 5.89 10.34
N SER A 147 -13.13 5.55 11.60
CA SER A 147 -14.28 6.08 12.37
C SER A 147 -13.86 6.78 13.66
N GLY A 148 -12.57 7.13 13.78
CA GLY A 148 -12.00 7.81 14.95
C GLY A 148 -10.99 8.88 14.54
N GLY A 149 -10.57 9.69 15.51
CA GLY A 149 -9.58 10.74 15.28
C GLY A 149 -10.05 11.77 14.25
N GLN A 150 -9.31 11.87 13.14
CA GLN A 150 -9.61 12.81 12.05
C GLN A 150 -10.49 12.21 10.94
N LEU A 151 -10.84 10.93 11.02
CA LEU A 151 -11.51 10.21 9.94
C LEU A 151 -12.95 9.81 10.32
N CYS A 152 -13.85 9.83 9.34
CA CYS A 152 -15.25 9.41 9.50
C CYS A 152 -15.81 8.84 8.20
N TYR A 153 -15.30 7.67 7.79
CA TYR A 153 -15.75 6.94 6.61
C TYR A 153 -15.71 5.42 6.84
N ALA A 154 -16.37 4.69 5.94
CA ALA A 154 -16.36 3.23 5.88
C ALA A 154 -16.35 2.79 4.42
N TYR A 155 -16.01 1.52 4.19
CA TYR A 155 -16.12 0.87 2.89
C TYR A 155 -17.30 -0.10 2.89
N ASP A 156 -17.99 -0.18 1.75
CA ASP A 156 -19.04 -1.16 1.50
C ASP A 156 -18.48 -2.48 0.91
#